data_AF-A0A6F8SJC7-F1
#
_entry.id   AF-A0A6F8SJC7-F1
#
_cell.length_a   1.000
_cell.length_b   1.000
_cell.length_c   1.000
_cell.angle_alpha   90.00
_cell.angle_beta   90.00
_cell.angle_gamma   90.00
#
_symmetry.space_group_name_H-M   'P 1'
#
loop_
_entity.id
_entity.type
_entity.pdbx_description
1 polymer ?
#
loop_
_entity_poly.entity_id
_entity_poly.type
_entity_poly.pdbx_seq_one_letter_code
_entity_poly.pdbx_strand_id
1 'polypeptide(L)'
;MRRCTAVCAAASLERFVLEAASGEYGIDGADAILCEKMELDVASGSVSVSQMSVIDLELSLASGNVAYEGSVAKTLRIDQASGEFRLGQCSPAPETIAGSLASGHIILELPADTALKANVNKTSGNFTNDFAESAGDSSQPCDLSFDIISGNLEVLGVE
;
A
#
# COMPACT_ATOMS: atom_id res chain seq x y z
N MET A 1 10.00 22.48 -10.29
CA MET A 1 9.29 21.36 -9.64
C MET A 1 7.80 21.67 -9.75
N ARG A 2 7.00 20.77 -10.32
CA ARG A 2 5.53 20.91 -10.34
C ARG A 2 5.02 20.06 -9.18
N ARG A 3 4.54 20.71 -8.12
CA ARG A 3 3.93 20.08 -6.96
C ARG A 3 2.42 20.18 -7.18
N CYS A 4 1.76 19.07 -7.46
CA CYS A 4 0.31 19.01 -7.52
C CYS A 4 -0.19 18.52 -6.16
N THR A 5 -0.94 19.36 -5.45
CA THR A 5 -1.63 18.97 -4.23
C THR A 5 -3.13 18.90 -4.52
N ALA A 6 -3.68 17.70 -4.48
CA ALA A 6 -5.12 17.49 -4.55
C ALA A 6 -5.65 17.42 -3.11
N VAL A 7 -6.46 18.41 -2.73
CA VAL A 7 -7.22 18.39 -1.48
C VAL A 7 -8.64 18.00 -1.86
N CYS A 8 -9.06 16.80 -1.45
CA CYS A 8 -10.47 16.42 -1.55
C CYS A 8 -11.18 16.96 -0.30
N ALA A 9 -12.42 17.42 -0.43
CA ALA A 9 -13.23 17.94 0.70
C ALA A 9 -14.63 17.31 0.74
N ALA A 10 -14.83 16.21 0.00
CA ALA A 10 -16.08 15.47 -0.05
C ALA A 10 -16.02 14.34 0.99
N ALA A 11 -17.06 14.21 1.82
CA ALA A 11 -17.15 13.20 2.88
C ALA A 11 -17.04 11.74 2.38
N SER A 12 -17.28 11.50 1.09
CA SER A 12 -17.08 10.22 0.42
C SER A 12 -16.78 10.43 -1.07
N LEU A 13 -15.74 9.78 -1.59
CA LEU A 13 -15.48 9.62 -3.02
C LEU A 13 -15.81 8.19 -3.45
N GLU A 14 -16.44 8.03 -4.61
CA GLU A 14 -16.58 6.69 -5.20
C GLU A 14 -15.25 6.24 -5.81
N ARG A 15 -14.59 7.11 -6.57
CA ARG A 15 -13.35 6.77 -7.27
C ARG A 15 -12.39 7.93 -7.34
N PHE A 16 -11.13 7.68 -7.00
CA PHE A 16 -10.01 8.59 -7.21
C PHE A 16 -8.97 7.92 -8.11
N VAL A 17 -8.53 8.62 -9.15
CA VAL A 17 -7.49 8.14 -10.07
C VAL A 17 -6.40 9.19 -10.18
N LEU A 18 -5.16 8.79 -9.98
CA LEU A 18 -3.99 9.63 -10.17
C LEU A 18 -3.03 8.98 -11.17
N GLU A 19 -2.78 9.69 -12.27
CA GLU A 19 -1.74 9.33 -13.24
C GLU A 19 -0.55 10.27 -13.08
N ALA A 20 0.50 9.78 -12.41
CA ALA A 20 1.73 10.50 -12.16
C ALA A 20 2.82 10.08 -13.15
N ALA A 21 3.00 10.86 -14.21
CA ALA A 21 4.05 10.57 -15.21
C ALA A 21 5.47 10.85 -14.65
N SER A 22 5.66 12.01 -14.02
CA SER A 22 6.91 12.44 -13.36
C SER A 22 6.64 13.60 -12.39
N GLY A 23 7.46 13.76 -11.36
CA GLY A 23 7.37 14.87 -10.39
C GLY A 23 6.99 14.42 -8.99
N GLU A 24 6.50 15.36 -8.17
CA GLU A 24 6.07 15.11 -6.79
C GLU A 24 4.58 15.42 -6.68
N TYR A 25 3.81 14.45 -6.19
CA TYR A 25 2.35 14.54 -6.02
C TYR A 25 2.00 14.30 -4.55
N GLY A 26 1.24 15.22 -3.96
CA GLY A 26 0.73 15.09 -2.61
C GLY A 26 -0.80 14.98 -2.65
N ILE A 27 -1.35 13.94 -2.06
CA ILE A 27 -2.78 13.78 -1.87
C ILE A 27 -3.04 13.86 -0.37
N ASP A 28 -3.86 14.83 0.03
CA ASP A 28 -4.23 15.03 1.42
C ASP A 28 -5.75 14.85 1.55
N GLY A 29 -6.12 13.87 2.36
CA GLY A 29 -7.50 13.46 2.60
C GLY A 29 -8.27 14.30 3.63
N ALA A 30 -7.70 15.40 4.15
CA ALA A 30 -8.40 16.41 4.96
C ALA A 30 -9.44 15.83 5.96
N ASP A 31 -8.97 14.99 6.90
CA ASP A 31 -9.75 14.31 7.94
C ASP A 31 -10.75 13.24 7.43
N ALA A 32 -10.21 12.11 6.97
CA ALA A 32 -10.90 10.83 6.78
C ALA A 32 -11.91 10.79 5.62
N ILE A 33 -11.49 11.22 4.43
CA ILE A 33 -12.24 10.94 3.21
C ILE A 33 -12.25 9.43 2.96
N LEU A 34 -13.47 8.88 2.92
CA LEU A 34 -13.70 7.51 2.48
C LEU A 34 -13.74 7.48 0.95
N CYS A 35 -12.76 6.83 0.32
CA CYS A 35 -12.79 6.53 -1.11
C CYS A 35 -13.17 5.06 -1.32
N GLU A 36 -14.17 4.74 -2.14
CA GLU A 36 -14.45 3.32 -2.42
C GLU A 36 -13.27 2.71 -3.19
N LYS A 37 -12.83 3.36 -4.27
CA LYS A 37 -11.68 2.89 -5.06
C LYS A 37 -10.65 3.97 -5.29
N MET A 38 -9.38 3.68 -5.02
CA MET A 38 -8.25 4.53 -5.39
C MET A 38 -7.31 3.79 -6.35
N GLU A 39 -6.97 4.45 -7.44
CA GLU A 39 -6.00 3.98 -8.44
C GLU A 39 -4.84 4.97 -8.54
N LEU A 40 -3.62 4.49 -8.29
CA LEU A 40 -2.39 5.25 -8.35
C LEU A 40 -1.48 4.67 -9.42
N ASP A 41 -1.39 5.33 -10.58
CA ASP A 41 -0.51 4.93 -11.67
C ASP A 41 0.69 5.86 -11.71
N VAL A 42 1.84 5.37 -11.26
CA VAL A 42 3.06 6.15 -11.10
C VAL A 42 4.13 5.62 -12.04
N ALA A 43 4.38 6.34 -13.13
CA ALA A 43 5.43 5.98 -14.07
C ALA A 43 6.83 6.33 -13.52
N SER A 44 6.95 7.54 -12.96
CA SER A 44 8.18 8.01 -12.29
C SER A 44 7.88 9.10 -11.28
N GLY A 45 8.75 9.28 -10.29
CA GLY A 45 8.68 10.39 -9.34
C GLY A 45 8.28 9.96 -7.93
N SER A 46 7.55 10.82 -7.23
CA SER A 46 7.17 10.59 -5.84
C SER A 46 5.71 10.92 -5.60
N VAL A 47 4.98 10.01 -4.95
CA VAL A 47 3.60 10.21 -4.54
C VAL A 47 3.50 10.01 -3.04
N SER A 48 2.92 10.98 -2.33
CA SER A 48 2.61 10.87 -0.91
C SER A 48 1.10 11.03 -0.72
N VAL A 49 0.47 10.03 -0.14
CA VAL A 49 -0.94 10.07 0.27
C VAL A 49 -0.98 10.13 1.79
N SER A 50 -1.75 11.06 2.36
CA SER A 50 -1.93 11.19 3.81
C SER A 50 -3.39 11.36 4.18
N GLN A 51 -3.78 10.82 5.35
CA GLN A 51 -5.09 11.01 5.97
C GLN A 51 -6.28 10.56 5.10
N MET A 52 -6.11 9.49 4.33
CA MET A 52 -7.15 8.95 3.46
C MET A 52 -7.52 7.51 3.82
N SER A 53 -8.82 7.21 3.82
CA SER A 53 -9.34 5.86 4.05
C SER A 53 -9.94 5.35 2.76
N VAL A 54 -9.46 4.20 2.27
CA VAL A 54 -9.93 3.63 1.01
C VAL A 54 -10.43 2.21 1.21
N ILE A 55 -11.42 1.78 0.44
CA ILE A 55 -11.88 0.39 0.51
C ILE A 55 -10.95 -0.49 -0.34
N ASP A 56 -10.74 -0.10 -1.59
CA ASP A 56 -9.84 -0.78 -2.53
C ASP A 56 -8.76 0.19 -3.04
N LEU A 57 -7.49 -0.18 -2.83
CA LEU A 57 -6.32 0.54 -3.32
C LEU A 57 -5.60 -0.28 -4.39
N GLU A 58 -5.44 0.28 -5.58
CA GLU A 58 -4.64 -0.26 -6.66
C GLU A 58 -3.45 0.67 -6.94
N LEU A 59 -2.24 0.15 -6.82
CA LEU A 59 -1.00 0.86 -7.09
C LEU A 59 -0.23 0.18 -8.23
N SER A 60 0.04 0.92 -9.30
CA SER A 60 0.98 0.55 -10.35
C SER A 60 2.20 1.47 -10.30
N LEU A 61 3.35 0.95 -9.83
CA LEU A 61 4.59 1.73 -9.72
C LEU A 61 5.63 1.21 -10.72
N ALA A 62 5.86 1.94 -11.80
CA ALA A 62 6.93 1.59 -12.72
C ALA A 62 8.32 1.95 -12.14
N SER A 63 8.46 3.15 -11.58
CA SER A 63 9.66 3.60 -10.88
C SER A 63 9.37 4.76 -9.93
N GLY A 64 10.20 4.92 -8.89
CA GLY A 64 10.10 6.05 -7.96
C GLY A 64 9.72 5.63 -6.54
N ASN A 65 9.05 6.51 -5.82
CA ASN A 65 8.69 6.28 -4.42
C ASN A 65 7.22 6.59 -4.18
N VAL A 66 6.51 5.71 -3.49
CA VAL A 66 5.12 5.95 -3.07
C VAL A 66 5.02 5.72 -1.58
N ALA A 67 4.59 6.75 -0.85
CA ALA A 67 4.29 6.67 0.56
C ALA A 67 2.77 6.84 0.75
N TYR A 68 2.14 5.87 1.40
CA TYR A 68 0.73 5.91 1.72
C TYR A 68 0.55 5.85 3.24
N GLU A 69 -0.02 6.90 3.81
CA GLU A 69 -0.38 7.00 5.22
C GLU A 69 -1.90 7.13 5.34
N GLY A 70 -2.55 6.08 5.82
CA GLY A 70 -3.99 5.99 5.88
C GLY A 70 -4.46 4.55 6.03
N SER A 71 -5.76 4.31 5.84
CA SER A 71 -6.36 2.99 6.03
C SER A 71 -6.81 2.39 4.71
N VAL A 72 -6.64 1.07 4.54
CA VAL A 72 -7.19 0.29 3.43
C VAL A 72 -8.09 -0.80 4.01
N ALA A 73 -9.39 -0.77 3.71
CA ALA A 73 -10.35 -1.63 4.39
C ALA A 73 -10.40 -3.05 3.82
N LYS A 74 -10.40 -3.21 2.49
CA LYS A 74 -10.55 -4.52 1.83
C LYS A 74 -9.29 -4.95 1.11
N THR A 75 -9.03 -4.33 -0.04
CA THR A 75 -8.02 -4.84 -0.98
C THR A 75 -6.91 -3.84 -1.16
N LEU A 76 -5.68 -4.29 -0.94
CA LEU A 76 -4.46 -3.59 -1.33
C LEU A 76 -3.79 -4.36 -2.45
N ARG A 77 -3.80 -3.80 -3.67
CA ARG A 77 -3.11 -4.35 -4.82
C ARG A 77 -1.90 -3.51 -5.19
N ILE A 78 -0.71 -4.14 -5.27
CA ILE A 78 0.55 -3.44 -5.56
C ILE A 78 1.27 -4.16 -6.70
N ASP A 79 1.42 -3.49 -7.84
CA ASP A 79 2.24 -3.95 -8.95
C ASP A 79 3.42 -2.99 -9.13
N GLN A 80 4.58 -3.38 -8.58
CA GLN A 80 5.80 -2.59 -8.59
C GLN A 80 6.84 -3.20 -9.54
N ALA A 81 7.24 -2.44 -10.57
CA ALA A 81 8.37 -2.80 -11.39
C ALA A 81 9.71 -2.42 -10.72
N SER A 82 9.81 -1.21 -10.16
CA SER A 82 11.00 -0.75 -9.43
C SER A 82 10.67 0.39 -8.46
N GLY A 83 11.53 0.60 -7.46
CA GLY A 83 11.41 1.73 -6.54
C GLY A 83 11.11 1.32 -5.10
N GLU A 84 10.44 2.20 -4.37
CA GLU A 84 10.02 1.98 -2.99
C GLU A 84 8.53 2.25 -2.83
N PHE A 85 7.81 1.30 -2.23
CA PHE A 85 6.47 1.52 -1.71
C PHE A 85 6.46 1.35 -0.20
N ARG A 86 5.90 2.33 0.50
CA ARG A 86 5.69 2.28 1.95
C ARG A 86 4.23 2.51 2.29
N LEU A 87 3.63 1.55 2.98
CA LEU A 87 2.35 1.69 3.64
C LEU A 87 2.60 1.92 5.13
N GLY A 88 2.24 3.10 5.64
CA GLY A 88 2.45 3.51 7.02
C GLY A 88 1.17 3.55 7.85
N GLN A 89 1.25 3.00 9.06
CA GLN A 89 0.21 3.09 10.10
C GLN A 89 -1.20 2.70 9.63
N CYS A 90 -1.29 1.68 8.77
CA CYS A 90 -2.57 1.25 8.23
C CYS A 90 -3.40 0.56 9.32
N SER A 91 -4.47 1.20 9.78
CA SER A 91 -5.38 0.64 10.78
C SER A 91 -6.83 0.95 10.41
N PRO A 92 -7.72 -0.06 10.32
CA PRO A 92 -7.46 -1.50 10.46
C PRO A 92 -6.63 -2.07 9.30
N ALA A 93 -6.10 -3.30 9.49
CA ALA A 93 -5.40 -4.03 8.42
C ALA A 93 -6.36 -4.36 7.26
N PRO A 94 -5.88 -4.34 6.00
CA PRO A 94 -6.68 -4.79 4.86
C PRO A 94 -6.97 -6.29 4.93
N GLU A 95 -8.15 -6.70 4.47
CA GLU A 95 -8.53 -8.13 4.38
C GLU A 95 -7.61 -8.91 3.41
N THR A 96 -7.17 -8.27 2.32
CA THR A 96 -6.33 -8.91 1.30
C THR A 96 -5.26 -7.95 0.78
N ILE A 97 -4.02 -8.44 0.76
CA ILE A 97 -2.88 -7.78 0.14
C ILE A 97 -2.38 -8.66 -0.99
N ALA A 98 -2.41 -8.17 -2.22
CA ALA A 98 -1.97 -8.93 -3.37
C ALA A 98 -1.05 -8.11 -4.28
N GLY A 99 -0.13 -8.76 -4.98
CA GLY A 99 0.71 -8.01 -5.90
C GLY A 99 1.94 -8.70 -6.44
N SER A 100 2.72 -7.92 -7.16
CA SER A 100 3.99 -8.34 -7.72
C SER A 100 5.08 -7.29 -7.54
N LEU A 101 6.29 -7.75 -7.26
CA LEU A 101 7.50 -6.93 -7.10
C LEU A 101 8.56 -7.45 -8.06
N ALA A 102 8.86 -6.67 -9.11
CA ALA A 102 9.94 -7.03 -10.01
C ALA A 102 11.33 -6.65 -9.45
N SER A 103 11.45 -5.47 -8.83
CA SER A 103 12.67 -4.94 -8.20
C SER A 103 12.36 -3.86 -7.17
N GLY A 104 13.27 -3.64 -6.21
CA GLY A 104 13.16 -2.57 -5.21
C GLY A 104 12.72 -3.06 -3.83
N HIS A 105 11.96 -2.21 -3.13
CA HIS A 105 11.59 -2.43 -1.74
C HIS A 105 10.11 -2.12 -1.50
N ILE A 106 9.42 -2.98 -0.76
CA ILE A 106 8.06 -2.75 -0.27
C ILE A 106 8.07 -2.90 1.25
N ILE A 107 7.54 -1.92 1.95
CA ILE A 107 7.38 -1.90 3.41
C ILE A 107 5.90 -1.77 3.73
N LEU A 108 5.36 -2.72 4.49
CA LEU A 108 3.97 -2.73 4.95
C LEU A 108 3.93 -2.66 6.47
N GLU A 109 3.51 -1.53 7.02
CA GLU A 109 3.31 -1.35 8.46
C GLU A 109 1.84 -1.65 8.80
N LEU A 110 1.60 -2.81 9.41
CA LEU A 110 0.29 -3.33 9.78
C LEU A 110 0.14 -3.37 11.32
N PRO A 111 -1.10 -3.33 11.85
CA PRO A 111 -1.34 -3.44 13.29
C PRO A 111 -0.81 -4.76 13.85
N ALA A 112 -0.16 -4.74 15.00
CA ALA A 112 0.48 -5.92 15.61
C ALA A 112 -0.49 -7.09 15.90
N ASP A 113 -1.80 -6.84 16.00
CA ASP A 113 -2.85 -7.85 16.20
C ASP A 113 -3.37 -8.52 14.91
N THR A 114 -2.80 -8.17 13.75
CA THR A 114 -3.19 -8.74 12.45
C THR A 114 -2.87 -10.23 12.36
N ALA A 115 -3.86 -11.05 11.98
CA ALA A 115 -3.63 -12.46 11.63
C ALA A 115 -3.18 -12.54 10.17
N LEU A 116 -1.88 -12.31 9.97
CA LEU A 116 -1.29 -12.33 8.63
C LEU A 116 -1.07 -13.76 8.14
N LYS A 117 -1.71 -14.11 7.04
CA LYS A 117 -1.45 -15.33 6.27
C LYS A 117 -0.66 -14.96 5.01
N ALA A 118 0.66 -15.02 5.11
CA ALA A 118 1.56 -14.67 4.03
C ALA A 118 1.87 -15.86 3.10
N ASN A 119 1.60 -15.68 1.81
CA ASN A 119 1.96 -16.57 0.71
C ASN A 119 2.82 -15.77 -0.28
N VAL A 120 4.13 -15.96 -0.20
CA VAL A 120 5.09 -15.21 -1.01
C VAL A 120 5.89 -16.16 -1.90
N ASN A 121 5.70 -16.05 -3.22
CA ASN A 121 6.54 -16.75 -4.18
C ASN A 121 7.71 -15.84 -4.56
N LYS A 122 8.93 -16.32 -4.37
CA LYS A 122 10.12 -15.52 -4.71
C LYS A 122 11.06 -16.26 -5.65
N THR A 123 11.51 -15.54 -6.69
CA THR A 123 12.63 -15.99 -7.53
C THR A 123 13.96 -15.57 -6.91
N SER A 124 14.06 -14.30 -6.50
CA SER A 124 15.23 -13.71 -5.84
C SER A 124 14.79 -12.60 -4.88
N GLY A 125 15.60 -12.32 -3.85
CA GLY A 125 15.32 -11.28 -2.86
C GLY A 125 14.91 -11.79 -1.48
N ASN A 126 14.45 -10.87 -0.63
CA ASN A 126 14.13 -11.15 0.77
C ASN A 126 12.66 -10.88 1.09
N PHE A 127 12.10 -11.72 1.96
CA PHE A 127 10.80 -11.50 2.56
C PHE A 127 10.98 -11.58 4.07
N THR A 128 10.70 -10.48 4.76
CA THR A 128 10.73 -10.38 6.22
C THR A 128 9.33 -10.07 6.70
N ASN A 129 8.93 -10.70 7.79
CA ASN A 129 7.62 -10.52 8.38
C ASN A 129 7.75 -10.67 9.90
N ASP A 130 7.30 -9.66 10.64
CA ASP A 130 7.32 -9.62 12.11
C ASP A 130 6.17 -10.41 12.74
N PHE A 131 5.12 -10.72 11.96
CA PHE A 131 4.01 -11.53 12.42
C PHE A 131 4.44 -13.00 12.46
N ALA A 132 4.42 -13.64 13.62
CA ALA A 132 4.52 -15.09 13.67
C ALA A 132 3.45 -15.70 12.73
N GLU A 133 3.69 -16.89 12.13
CA GLU A 133 2.63 -17.66 11.46
C GLU A 133 1.50 -17.87 12.48
N SER A 134 0.54 -16.94 12.50
CA SER A 134 -0.45 -16.85 13.55
C SER A 134 -1.52 -17.87 13.20
N ALA A 135 -1.24 -19.12 13.57
CA ALA A 135 -2.17 -20.21 13.51
C ALA A 135 -3.24 -20.00 14.59
N GLY A 136 -4.18 -19.09 14.32
CA GLY A 136 -5.46 -19.03 15.01
C GLY A 136 -5.69 -17.80 15.89
N ASP A 137 -6.90 -17.27 15.71
CA ASP A 137 -7.68 -16.50 16.70
C ASP A 137 -7.42 -14.99 16.85
N SER A 138 -6.88 -14.32 15.83
CA SER A 138 -6.94 -12.86 15.76
C SER A 138 -8.22 -12.37 15.05
N SER A 139 -8.70 -11.18 15.45
CA SER A 139 -10.00 -10.64 15.03
C SER A 139 -10.00 -10.07 13.60
N GLN A 140 -8.81 -9.88 13.00
CA GLN A 140 -8.65 -9.26 11.69
C GLN A 140 -7.75 -10.13 10.79
N PRO A 141 -8.32 -11.08 10.03
CA PRO A 141 -7.56 -11.89 9.09
C PRO A 141 -7.07 -11.03 7.91
N CYS A 142 -5.80 -11.20 7.55
CA CYS A 142 -5.19 -10.56 6.38
C CYS A 142 -4.50 -11.63 5.53
N ASP A 143 -5.03 -11.91 4.34
CA ASP A 143 -4.38 -12.79 3.37
C ASP A 143 -3.41 -11.98 2.50
N LEU A 144 -2.12 -12.27 2.61
CA LEU A 144 -1.07 -11.66 1.80
C LEU A 144 -0.61 -12.64 0.73
N SER A 145 -0.71 -12.28 -0.55
CA SER A 145 -0.25 -13.08 -1.68
C SER A 145 0.64 -12.25 -2.59
N PHE A 146 1.93 -12.57 -2.66
CA PHE A 146 2.89 -11.72 -3.36
C PHE A 146 3.88 -12.51 -4.21
N ASP A 147 4.13 -12.05 -5.43
CA ASP A 147 5.16 -12.59 -6.31
C ASP A 147 6.36 -11.65 -6.38
N ILE A 148 7.53 -12.12 -5.95
CA ILE A 148 8.78 -11.34 -5.93
C ILE A 148 9.75 -11.93 -6.96
N ILE A 149 10.09 -11.15 -7.98
CA ILE A 149 11.12 -11.54 -8.95
C ILE A 149 12.50 -11.26 -8.35
N SER A 150 12.71 -10.04 -7.87
CA SER A 150 13.93 -9.55 -7.23
C SER A 150 13.55 -8.41 -6.29
N GLY A 151 14.15 -8.29 -5.11
CA GLY A 151 13.86 -7.18 -4.18
C GLY A 151 13.42 -7.64 -2.80
N ASN A 152 12.98 -6.68 -2.00
CA ASN A 152 12.65 -6.90 -0.59
C ASN A 152 11.19 -6.59 -0.33
N LEU A 153 10.51 -7.46 0.41
CA LEU A 153 9.20 -7.22 0.98
C LEU A 153 9.31 -7.36 2.50
N GLU A 154 9.01 -6.28 3.22
CA GLU A 154 9.05 -6.23 4.67
C GLU A 154 7.64 -5.95 5.21
N VAL A 155 7.18 -6.79 6.12
CA VAL A 155 5.89 -6.64 6.79
C VAL A 155 6.15 -6.46 8.27
N LEU A 156 5.89 -5.26 8.78
CA LEU A 156 6.22 -4.82 10.13
C LEU A 156 4.95 -4.70 10.96
N GLY A 157 4.99 -5.23 12.19
CA GLY A 157 3.93 -5.06 13.17
C GLY A 157 4.13 -3.78 13.96
N VAL A 158 3.16 -2.86 13.90
CA VAL A 158 3.17 -1.62 14.69
C VAL A 158 2.12 -1.69 15.80
N GLU A 159 2.53 -1.27 17.02
CA GLU A 159 1.66 -1.21 18.22
C GLU A 159 0.77 0.03 18.25
#